data_AF-A0A4Y2SUG4-F1
#
_entry.id   AF-A0A4Y2SUG4-F1
#
_cell.length_a   1.000
_cell.length_b   1.000
_cell.length_c   1.000
_cell.angle_alpha   90.00
_cell.angle_beta   90.00
_cell.angle_gamma   90.00
#
_symmetry.space_group_name_H-M   'P 1'
#
loop_
_entity.id
_entity.type
_entity.pdbx_description
1 polymer ?
#
loop_
_entity_poly.entity_id
_entity_poly.type
_entity_poly.pdbx_seq_one_letter_code
_entity_poly.pdbx_strand_id
1 'polypeptide(L)'
;MEFSQALRDPTTQINGFKVIHDLKGLSFKQMKYCTPNNLLLFYNGTVSCFPARYKEVHVINESSLMKIIWRMGKPMLSEKIRSRVRFHNNTEELFDYFPRGIMPAEYGGDIREADMKDWIRRANKEQEKFTLRGQPNNY
;
A
#
# COMPACT_ATOMS: atom_id res chain seq x y z
N MET A 1 -0.25 9.58 5.07
CA MET A 1 -1.02 10.78 4.69
C MET A 1 -2.03 10.49 3.59
N GLU A 2 -1.65 9.85 2.48
CA GLU A 2 -2.58 9.48 1.38
C GLU A 2 -3.71 8.53 1.82
N PHE A 3 -3.38 7.41 2.48
CA PHE A 3 -4.40 6.50 3.01
C PHE A 3 -5.38 7.20 3.98
N SER A 4 -4.91 8.20 4.72
CA SER A 4 -5.76 9.00 5.61
C SER A 4 -6.74 9.87 4.83
N GLN A 5 -6.36 10.37 3.65
CA GLN A 5 -7.29 11.07 2.75
C GLN A 5 -8.33 10.11 2.18
N ALA A 6 -7.89 8.96 1.70
CA ALA A 6 -8.80 7.96 1.13
C ALA A 6 -9.85 7.50 2.16
N LEU A 7 -9.46 7.40 3.44
CA LEU A 7 -10.39 7.08 4.53
C LEU A 7 -11.44 8.18 4.82
N ARG A 8 -11.40 9.35 4.18
CA ARG A 8 -12.48 10.34 4.31
C ARG A 8 -13.74 9.91 3.55
N ASP A 9 -13.60 9.10 2.52
CA ASP A 9 -14.72 8.52 1.80
C ASP A 9 -15.35 7.36 2.61
N PRO A 10 -16.64 7.43 2.99
CA PRO A 10 -17.33 6.38 3.71
C PRO A 10 -17.30 5.03 2.97
N THR A 11 -17.31 5.06 1.64
CA THR A 11 -17.25 3.84 0.82
C THR A 11 -15.93 3.11 1.06
N THR A 12 -14.83 3.84 1.10
CA THR A 12 -13.49 3.32 1.44
C THR A 12 -13.41 2.84 2.88
N GLN A 13 -14.04 3.51 3.85
CA GLN A 13 -14.08 3.03 5.25
C GLN A 13 -14.77 1.65 5.37
N ILE A 14 -15.82 1.42 4.58
CA ILE A 14 -16.57 0.16 4.57
C ILE A 14 -15.79 -0.92 3.80
N ASN A 15 -15.37 -0.61 2.57
CA ASN A 15 -14.80 -1.55 1.61
C ASN A 15 -13.30 -1.81 1.81
N GLY A 16 -12.57 -0.87 2.42
CA GLY A 16 -11.15 -1.00 2.69
C GLY A 16 -10.26 -0.90 1.45
N PHE A 17 -9.01 -1.35 1.61
CA PHE A 17 -7.95 -1.23 0.60
C PHE A 17 -7.51 -2.59 0.08
N LYS A 18 -7.26 -2.67 -1.23
CA LYS A 18 -6.32 -3.64 -1.81
C LYS A 18 -5.05 -2.88 -2.19
N VAL A 19 -3.89 -3.41 -1.81
CA VAL A 19 -2.61 -2.72 -2.01
C VAL A 19 -1.70 -3.58 -2.88
N ILE A 20 -1.00 -2.95 -3.81
CA ILE A 20 0.06 -3.59 -4.62
C ILE A 20 1.40 -3.01 -4.18
N HIS A 21 2.33 -3.87 -3.79
CA HIS A 21 3.73 -3.54 -3.54
C HIS A 21 4.56 -4.04 -4.72
N ASP A 22 5.02 -3.10 -5.55
CA ASP A 22 6.05 -3.38 -6.54
C ASP A 22 7.43 -3.30 -5.90
N LEU A 23 8.14 -4.44 -5.88
CA LEU A 23 9.48 -4.55 -5.30
C LEU A 23 10.60 -4.50 -6.35
N LYS A 24 10.29 -4.08 -7.59
CA LYS A 24 11.29 -3.85 -8.63
C LYS A 24 12.35 -2.87 -8.14
N GLY A 25 13.61 -3.27 -8.22
CA GLY A 25 14.74 -2.46 -7.74
C GLY A 25 15.05 -2.59 -6.24
N LEU A 26 14.36 -3.48 -5.51
CA LEU A 26 14.72 -3.80 -4.13
C LEU A 26 16.16 -4.33 -4.07
N SER A 27 16.99 -3.68 -3.27
CA SER A 27 18.43 -3.96 -3.15
C SER A 27 18.86 -4.21 -1.72
N PHE A 28 20.02 -4.84 -1.54
CA PHE A 28 20.63 -5.03 -0.21
C PHE A 28 20.89 -3.72 0.54
N LYS A 29 21.06 -2.59 -0.16
CA LYS A 29 21.20 -1.28 0.49
C LYS A 29 19.93 -0.88 1.25
N GLN A 30 18.75 -1.29 0.77
CA GLN A 30 17.48 -1.05 1.45
C GLN A 30 17.25 -2.05 2.58
N MET A 31 17.79 -3.28 2.48
CA MET A 31 17.66 -4.32 3.51
C MET A 31 18.17 -3.89 4.89
N LYS A 32 19.15 -2.98 4.97
CA LYS A 32 19.64 -2.46 6.26
C LYS A 32 18.54 -1.78 7.08
N TYR A 33 17.47 -1.33 6.46
CA TYR A 33 16.31 -0.74 7.12
C TYR A 33 15.23 -1.77 7.48
N CYS A 34 15.29 -2.99 6.93
CA CYS A 34 14.33 -4.07 7.20
C CYS A 34 14.69 -4.85 8.48
N THR A 35 15.03 -4.15 9.56
CA THR A 35 15.29 -4.76 10.86
C THR A 35 13.97 -5.26 11.49
N PRO A 36 13.99 -6.26 12.39
CA PRO A 36 12.77 -6.72 13.06
C PRO A 36 11.98 -5.59 13.73
N ASN A 37 12.67 -4.67 14.41
CA ASN A 37 12.02 -3.52 15.06
C ASN A 37 11.32 -2.60 14.05
N ASN A 38 11.95 -2.35 12.89
CA ASN A 38 11.33 -1.53 11.86
C ASN A 38 10.15 -2.24 11.18
N LEU A 39 10.22 -3.56 10.99
CA LEU A 39 9.10 -4.35 10.47
C LEU A 39 7.92 -4.36 11.44
N LEU A 40 8.18 -4.46 12.75
CA LEU A 40 7.14 -4.36 13.78
C LEU A 40 6.52 -2.96 13.81
N LEU A 41 7.35 -1.93 13.74
CA LEU A 41 6.88 -0.54 13.68
C LEU A 41 6.02 -0.31 12.43
N PHE A 42 6.45 -0.82 11.28
CA PHE A 42 5.68 -0.76 10.05
C PHE A 42 4.32 -1.47 10.20
N TYR A 43 4.30 -2.69 10.74
CA TYR A 43 3.05 -3.43 10.97
C TYR A 43 2.12 -2.67 11.93
N ASN A 44 2.65 -2.16 13.04
CA ASN A 44 1.84 -1.42 14.00
C ASN A 44 1.27 -0.13 13.39
N GLY A 45 2.12 0.66 12.72
CA GLY A 45 1.74 1.93 12.12
C GLY A 45 0.80 1.80 10.93
N THR A 46 0.82 0.67 10.21
CA THR A 46 -0.03 0.48 9.02
C THR A 46 -1.25 -0.37 9.29
N VAL A 47 -1.16 -1.41 10.12
CA VAL A 47 -2.23 -2.42 10.27
C VAL A 47 -2.87 -2.41 11.64
N SER A 48 -2.09 -2.27 12.72
CA SER A 48 -2.61 -2.39 14.09
C SER A 48 -3.26 -1.11 14.59
N CYS A 49 -2.58 0.03 14.39
CA CYS A 49 -2.97 1.32 14.94
C CYS A 49 -3.70 2.22 13.94
N PHE A 50 -3.62 1.91 12.64
CA PHE A 50 -4.25 2.72 11.61
C PHE A 50 -5.68 2.23 11.33
N PRO A 51 -6.69 3.11 11.28
CA PRO A 51 -8.10 2.71 11.15
C PRO A 51 -8.49 2.28 9.72
N ALA A 52 -7.57 1.63 9.00
CA ALA A 52 -7.79 1.09 7.67
C ALA A 52 -8.14 -0.40 7.71
N ARG A 53 -8.90 -0.84 6.71
CA ARG A 53 -9.21 -2.26 6.49
C ARG A 53 -8.45 -2.76 5.27
N TYR A 54 -7.34 -3.44 5.46
CA TYR A 54 -6.62 -4.11 4.36
C TYR A 54 -7.37 -5.36 3.95
N LYS A 55 -7.93 -5.41 2.75
CA LYS A 55 -8.61 -6.60 2.21
C LYS A 55 -7.62 -7.57 1.60
N GLU A 56 -6.67 -7.07 0.80
CA GLU A 56 -5.63 -7.86 0.14
C GLU A 56 -4.34 -7.05 0.02
N VAL A 57 -3.20 -7.73 0.09
CA VAL A 57 -1.86 -7.15 -0.10
C VAL A 57 -1.16 -8.00 -1.16
N HIS A 58 -0.92 -7.43 -2.33
CA HIS A 58 -0.31 -8.09 -3.47
C HIS A 58 1.15 -7.65 -3.57
N VAL A 59 2.06 -8.59 -3.69
CA VAL A 59 3.49 -8.33 -3.85
C VAL A 59 3.92 -8.84 -5.21
N ILE A 60 4.50 -7.98 -6.03
CA ILE A 60 5.02 -8.31 -7.36
C ILE A 60 6.51 -8.03 -7.44
N ASN A 61 7.17 -8.56 -8.48
CA ASN A 61 8.61 -8.44 -8.68
C ASN A 61 9.40 -8.91 -7.44
N GLU A 62 8.91 -9.98 -6.82
CA GLU A 62 9.52 -10.54 -5.63
C GLU A 62 10.92 -11.08 -5.92
N SER A 63 11.84 -10.82 -5.00
CA SER A 63 13.21 -11.31 -5.07
C SER A 63 13.51 -12.21 -3.90
N SER A 64 14.66 -12.90 -3.92
CA SER A 64 15.16 -13.65 -2.77
C SER A 64 15.24 -12.79 -1.49
N LEU A 65 15.42 -11.48 -1.63
CA LEU A 65 15.36 -10.53 -0.51
C LEU A 65 13.98 -10.47 0.12
N MET A 66 12.91 -10.46 -0.67
CA MET A 66 11.55 -10.45 -0.13
C MET A 66 11.25 -11.71 0.67
N LYS A 67 11.77 -12.87 0.25
CA LYS A 67 11.64 -14.12 1.03
C LYS A 67 12.28 -13.99 2.43
N ILE A 68 13.38 -13.27 2.56
CA ILE A 68 14.03 -12.98 3.84
C ILE A 68 13.17 -12.03 4.67
N ILE A 69 12.73 -10.90 4.09
CA ILE A 69 11.85 -9.92 4.77
C ILE A 69 10.58 -10.61 5.28
N TRP A 70 9.97 -11.46 4.45
CA TRP A 70 8.75 -12.18 4.81
C TRP A 70 9.00 -13.14 5.97
N ARG A 71 10.10 -13.90 5.98
CA ARG A 71 10.44 -14.79 7.10
C ARG A 71 10.64 -14.03 8.41
N MET A 72 11.23 -12.83 8.34
CA MET A 72 11.42 -11.97 9.53
C MET A 72 10.12 -11.35 10.03
N GLY A 73 9.26 -10.87 9.12
CA GLY A 73 8.03 -10.16 9.46
C GLY A 73 6.85 -11.08 9.78
N LYS A 74 6.75 -12.25 9.13
CA LYS A 74 5.61 -13.18 9.25
C LYS A 74 5.22 -13.52 10.70
N PRO A 75 6.15 -13.76 11.65
CA PRO A 75 5.80 -14.02 13.05
C PRO A 75 5.06 -12.88 13.75
N MET A 76 5.22 -11.64 13.28
CA MET A 76 4.58 -10.44 13.85
C MET A 76 3.15 -10.23 13.31
N LEU A 77 2.78 -10.94 12.24
CA LEU A 77 1.49 -10.74 11.57
C LEU A 77 0.40 -11.65 12.17
N SER A 78 -0.77 -11.08 12.44
CA SER A 78 -1.96 -11.87 12.75
C SER A 78 -2.30 -12.84 11.62
N GLU A 79 -3.00 -13.95 11.94
CA GLU A 79 -3.43 -14.93 10.92
C GLU A 79 -4.27 -14.30 9.81
N LYS A 80 -5.15 -13.38 10.19
CA LYS A 80 -5.99 -12.60 9.27
C LYS A 80 -5.19 -11.79 8.25
N ILE A 81 -4.04 -11.25 8.64
CA ILE A 81 -3.19 -10.47 7.73
C ILE A 81 -2.34 -11.40 6.89
N ARG A 82 -1.79 -12.47 7.49
CA ARG A 82 -1.04 -13.50 6.76
C ARG A 82 -1.86 -14.10 5.62
N SER A 83 -3.16 -14.36 5.82
CA SER A 83 -4.05 -14.91 4.80
C SER A 83 -4.43 -13.91 3.68
N ARG A 84 -4.11 -12.62 3.85
CA ARG A 84 -4.41 -11.56 2.88
C ARG A 84 -3.20 -11.17 2.03
N VAL A 85 -2.02 -11.66 2.34
CA VAL A 85 -0.80 -11.42 1.55
C VAL A 85 -0.73 -12.43 0.41
N ARG A 86 -0.60 -11.93 -0.81
CA ARG A 86 -0.46 -12.70 -2.04
C ARG A 86 0.83 -12.31 -2.75
N PHE A 87 1.58 -13.33 -3.12
CA PHE A 87 2.84 -13.23 -3.84
C PHE A 87 2.58 -13.63 -5.29
N HIS A 88 3.01 -12.80 -6.23
CA HIS A 88 2.75 -12.99 -7.66
C HIS A 88 4.07 -13.15 -8.42
N ASN A 89 4.09 -14.10 -9.35
CA ASN A 89 5.29 -14.35 -10.16
C ASN A 89 5.47 -13.31 -11.27
N ASN A 90 4.36 -12.77 -11.76
CA ASN A 90 4.33 -11.77 -12.83
C ASN A 90 3.15 -10.81 -12.63
N THR A 91 3.11 -9.75 -13.45
CA THR A 91 2.07 -8.72 -13.36
C THR A 91 0.72 -9.18 -13.87
N GLU A 92 0.67 -10.18 -14.75
CA GLU A 92 -0.54 -10.71 -15.35
C GLU A 92 -1.45 -11.38 -14.30
N GLU A 93 -0.86 -12.04 -13.30
CA GLU A 93 -1.59 -12.62 -12.15
C GLU A 93 -2.39 -11.57 -11.36
N LEU A 94 -2.07 -10.27 -11.46
CA LEU A 94 -2.87 -9.21 -10.84
C LEU A 94 -4.26 -9.10 -11.45
N PHE A 95 -4.45 -9.49 -12.72
CA PHE A 95 -5.74 -9.33 -13.41
C PHE A 95 -6.82 -10.30 -12.91
N ASP A 96 -6.45 -11.33 -12.15
CA ASP A 96 -7.39 -12.18 -11.43
C ASP A 96 -8.05 -11.44 -10.25
N TYR A 97 -7.45 -10.32 -9.82
CA TYR A 97 -7.85 -9.56 -8.63
C TYR A 97 -8.26 -8.11 -8.91
N PHE A 98 -7.78 -7.55 -10.02
CA PHE A 98 -7.98 -6.17 -10.43
C PHE A 98 -8.37 -6.08 -11.92
N PRO A 99 -9.45 -5.38 -12.28
CA PRO A 99 -9.77 -5.12 -13.69
C PRO A 99 -8.68 -4.34 -14.41
N ARG A 100 -8.41 -4.66 -15.68
CA ARG A 100 -7.42 -3.93 -16.52
C ARG A 100 -7.68 -2.43 -16.60
N GLY A 101 -8.95 -2.04 -16.69
CA GLY A 101 -9.37 -0.64 -16.83
C GLY A 101 -9.01 0.27 -15.65
N ILE A 102 -8.67 -0.29 -14.48
CA ILE A 102 -8.28 0.49 -13.30
C ILE A 102 -6.78 0.41 -13.00
N MET A 103 -6.02 -0.34 -13.82
CA MET A 103 -4.61 -0.59 -13.61
C MET A 103 -3.76 0.34 -14.49
N PRO A 104 -2.62 0.86 -13.97
CA PRO A 104 -1.65 1.58 -14.78
C PRO A 104 -1.07 0.74 -15.92
N ALA A 105 -0.72 1.40 -17.02
CA ALA A 105 -0.13 0.78 -18.20
C ALA A 105 1.21 0.10 -17.91
N GLU A 106 1.98 0.59 -16.93
CA GLU A 106 3.23 -0.06 -16.49
C GLU A 106 3.04 -1.47 -15.90
N TYR A 107 1.82 -1.78 -15.46
CA TYR A 107 1.43 -3.11 -14.98
C TYR A 107 0.56 -3.87 -15.99
N GLY A 108 0.45 -3.38 -17.24
CA GLY A 108 -0.33 -4.00 -18.32
C GLY A 108 -1.82 -3.63 -18.34
N GLY A 109 -2.21 -2.56 -17.64
CA GLY A 109 -3.57 -2.01 -17.65
C GLY A 109 -3.79 -0.89 -18.66
N ASP A 110 -4.94 -0.22 -18.55
CA ASP A 110 -5.38 0.77 -19.55
C ASP A 110 -5.11 2.23 -19.15
N ILE A 111 -4.73 2.49 -17.88
CA ILE A 111 -4.49 3.85 -17.39
C ILE A 111 -3.08 4.31 -17.79
N ARG A 112 -2.98 5.31 -18.68
CA ARG A 112 -1.70 5.86 -19.15
C ARG A 112 -1.13 7.00 -18.30
N GLU A 113 -2.00 7.74 -17.60
CA GLU A 113 -1.63 8.86 -16.73
C GLU A 113 -2.00 8.53 -15.28
N ALA A 114 -1.19 7.69 -14.64
CA ALA A 114 -1.33 7.37 -13.23
C ALA A 114 -0.56 8.40 -12.37
N ASP A 115 -0.90 9.69 -12.44
CA ASP A 115 -0.29 10.69 -11.57
C ASP A 115 -1.06 10.82 -10.25
N MET A 116 -0.43 10.35 -9.16
CA MET A 116 -0.94 10.50 -7.81
C MET A 116 -0.99 11.98 -7.37
N LYS A 117 -0.14 12.86 -7.91
CA LYS A 117 -0.04 14.27 -7.49
C LYS A 117 -1.36 15.00 -7.65
N ASP A 118 -2.04 14.83 -8.78
CA ASP A 118 -3.33 15.47 -9.04
C ASP A 118 -4.44 14.94 -8.12
N TRP A 119 -4.41 13.65 -7.81
CA TRP A 119 -5.33 13.09 -6.82
C TRP A 119 -5.08 13.67 -5.43
N ILE A 120 -3.83 13.68 -4.97
CA ILE A 120 -3.45 14.25 -3.66
C ILE A 120 -3.82 15.73 -3.58
N ARG A 121 -3.53 16.51 -4.62
CA ARG A 121 -3.87 17.93 -4.69
C ARG A 121 -5.37 18.16 -4.54
N ARG A 122 -6.20 17.39 -5.25
CA ARG A 122 -7.67 17.47 -5.14
C ARG A 122 -8.16 17.05 -3.76
N ALA A 123 -7.66 15.93 -3.24
CA ALA A 123 -8.02 15.41 -1.91
C ALA A 123 -7.63 16.39 -0.78
N ASN A 124 -6.50 17.08 -0.93
CA ASN A 124 -6.03 18.08 0.03
C ASN A 124 -6.76 19.42 -0.10
N LYS A 125 -7.32 19.78 -1.27
CA LYS A 125 -8.06 21.05 -1.45
C LYS A 125 -9.27 21.14 -0.50
N GLU A 126 -9.93 20.02 -0.22
CA GLU A 126 -11.03 19.99 0.75
C GLU A 126 -10.55 20.18 2.20
N GLN A 127 -9.26 19.91 2.48
CA GLN A 127 -8.68 20.10 3.80
C GLN A 127 -8.48 21.55 4.17
N GLU A 128 -8.30 22.47 3.21
CA GLU A 128 -8.25 23.92 3.50
C GLU A 128 -9.50 24.40 4.25
N LYS A 129 -10.64 23.70 4.08
CA LYS A 129 -11.92 24.03 4.74
C LYS A 129 -12.17 23.27 6.05
N PHE A 130 -11.49 22.14 6.27
CA PHE A 130 -11.74 21.24 7.41
C PHE A 130 -10.42 20.72 8.03
N THR A 131 -9.48 21.61 8.32
CA THR A 131 -8.33 21.25 9.15
C THR A 131 -8.79 21.07 10.59
N LEU A 132 -8.44 19.94 11.20
CA LEU A 132 -8.47 19.78 12.66
C LEU A 132 -7.36 20.63 13.28
N ARG A 133 -7.42 21.96 13.13
CA ARG A 133 -6.42 22.95 13.59
C ARG A 133 -4.95 22.56 13.33
N GLY A 134 -4.70 21.71 12.32
CA GLY A 134 -3.37 21.27 11.94
C GLY A 134 -2.72 22.25 10.98
N GLN A 135 -1.39 22.24 10.92
CA GLN A 135 -0.64 23.06 9.97
C GLN A 135 -1.11 22.79 8.53
N PRO A 136 -1.19 23.82 7.67
CA PRO A 136 -1.46 23.63 6.25
C PRO A 136 -0.42 22.69 5.63
N ASN A 137 -0.90 21.69 4.88
CA ASN A 137 -0.05 20.80 4.10
C ASN A 137 0.50 21.59 2.90
N ASN A 138 1.70 22.15 3.05
CA ASN A 138 2.43 22.76 1.94
C ASN A 138 3.05 21.66 1.06
N TYR A 139 2.46 21.42 -0.11
CA TYR A 139 3.03 20.61 -1.20
C TYR A 139 3.11 21.47 -2.47
#